data_AF-A0A6G7YQ15-F1
#
_entry.id   AF-A0A6G7YQ15-F1
#
_cell.length_a   1.000
_cell.length_b   1.000
_cell.length_c   1.000
_cell.angle_alpha   90.00
_cell.angle_beta   90.00
_cell.angle_gamma   90.00
#
_symmetry.space_group_name_H-M   'P 1'
#
loop_
_entity.id
_entity.type
_entity.pdbx_description
1 polymer ?
#
loop_
_entity_poly.entity_id
_entity_poly.type
_entity_poly.pdbx_seq_one_letter_code
_entity_poly.pdbx_strand_id
1 'polypeptide(L)'
;MEQQVEELRRTVRRLESDLDGENYLSRLRNAEANLEEKITQYTRELELEHAHGRTRLDVRKLTVISETPRGSIPLEDMGSGDTWVGCHVATHMALHSWFRERSRPVPSFVIFDQPSKAHYPPETDNTEAVQDDDRRSVLRLFRFLFERSAMSAPFQTIVLDHADEKEAWFQDSVTERWRDGLKLVPSHWPDR
;
A
#
# COMPACT_ATOMS: atom_id res chain seq x y z
N MET A 1 -36.95 -11.96 -35.66
CA MET A 1 -35.54 -12.18 -36.08
C MET A 1 -34.82 -10.85 -36.30
N GLU A 2 -35.36 -9.92 -37.10
CA GLU A 2 -34.72 -8.61 -37.37
C GLU A 2 -34.56 -7.71 -36.12
N GLN A 3 -35.55 -7.68 -35.22
CA GLN A 3 -35.45 -6.91 -33.96
C GLN A 3 -34.31 -7.41 -33.04
N GLN A 4 -34.13 -8.72 -32.94
CA GLN A 4 -33.03 -9.31 -32.16
C GLN A 4 -31.67 -8.99 -32.78
N VAL A 5 -31.57 -9.00 -34.11
CA VAL A 5 -30.34 -8.62 -34.82
C VAL A 5 -30.00 -7.14 -34.58
N GLU A 6 -30.99 -6.25 -34.59
CA GLU A 6 -30.76 -4.82 -34.32
C GLU A 6 -30.37 -4.55 -32.86
N GLU A 7 -30.97 -5.27 -31.91
CA GLU A 7 -30.65 -5.18 -30.49
C GLU A 7 -29.23 -5.70 -30.18
N LEU A 8 -28.83 -6.82 -30.80
CA LEU A 8 -27.47 -7.33 -30.74
C LEU A 8 -26.48 -6.35 -31.36
N ARG A 9 -26.79 -5.73 -32.51
CA ARG A 9 -25.93 -4.71 -33.13
C ARG A 9 -25.77 -3.45 -32.28
N ARG A 10 -26.83 -3.00 -31.57
CA ARG A 10 -26.70 -1.91 -30.59
C ARG A 10 -25.81 -2.31 -29.43
N THR A 11 -25.96 -3.53 -28.93
CA THR A 11 -25.12 -4.05 -27.85
C THR A 11 -23.66 -4.11 -28.28
N VAL A 12 -23.37 -4.63 -29.48
CA VAL A 12 -22.01 -4.67 -30.05
C VAL A 12 -21.43 -3.27 -30.18
N ARG A 13 -22.16 -2.32 -30.81
CA ARG A 13 -21.68 -0.94 -30.94
C ARG A 13 -21.43 -0.25 -29.59
N ARG A 14 -22.27 -0.52 -28.60
CA ARG A 14 -22.08 -0.01 -27.24
C ARG A 14 -20.84 -0.62 -26.60
N LEU A 15 -20.64 -1.94 -26.71
CA LEU A 15 -19.46 -2.62 -26.19
C LEU A 15 -18.18 -2.17 -26.91
N GLU A 16 -18.22 -1.98 -28.23
CA GLU A 16 -17.13 -1.44 -29.03
C GLU A 16 -16.79 0.00 -28.62
N SER A 17 -17.79 0.84 -28.34
CA SER A 17 -17.60 2.20 -27.81
C SER A 17 -17.09 2.20 -26.36
N ASP A 18 -17.52 1.23 -25.54
CA ASP A 18 -17.00 1.03 -24.18
C ASP A 18 -15.54 0.51 -24.19
N LEU A 19 -15.15 -0.18 -25.28
CA LEU A 19 -13.81 -0.69 -25.57
C LEU A 19 -12.93 0.28 -26.38
N ASP A 20 -13.50 1.41 -26.83
CA ASP A 20 -12.77 2.36 -27.64
C ASP A 20 -11.53 2.85 -26.88
N GLY A 21 -10.38 2.80 -27.54
CA GLY A 21 -9.07 3.00 -26.94
C GLY A 21 -8.95 4.38 -26.29
N GLU A 22 -9.61 5.41 -26.84
CA GLU A 22 -9.62 6.75 -26.26
C GLU A 22 -10.37 6.83 -24.93
N ASN A 23 -11.48 6.09 -24.78
CA ASN A 23 -12.25 6.03 -23.54
C ASN A 23 -11.47 5.26 -22.46
N TYR A 24 -10.87 4.13 -22.84
CA TYR A 24 -9.98 3.38 -21.95
C TYR A 24 -8.80 4.23 -21.45
N LEU A 25 -8.07 4.89 -22.35
CA LEU A 25 -6.91 5.72 -21.99
C LEU A 25 -7.30 6.92 -21.13
N SER A 26 -8.47 7.50 -21.35
CA SER A 26 -8.95 8.61 -20.54
C SER A 26 -9.35 8.16 -19.13
N ARG A 27 -9.98 6.99 -19.00
CA ARG A 27 -10.29 6.37 -17.71
C ARG A 27 -9.03 5.96 -16.95
N LEU A 28 -8.02 5.42 -17.65
CA LEU A 28 -6.74 5.07 -17.05
C LEU A 28 -6.02 6.31 -16.53
N ARG A 29 -5.91 7.37 -17.34
CA ARG A 29 -5.31 8.63 -16.91
C ARG A 29 -6.01 9.25 -15.71
N ASN A 30 -7.35 9.17 -15.66
CA ASN A 30 -8.09 9.62 -14.50
C ASN A 30 -7.74 8.79 -13.25
N ALA A 31 -7.67 7.46 -13.37
CA ALA A 31 -7.27 6.60 -12.26
C ALA A 31 -5.84 6.87 -11.78
N GLU A 32 -4.89 7.02 -12.70
CA GLU A 32 -3.49 7.37 -12.40
C GLU A 32 -3.40 8.70 -11.65
N ALA A 33 -4.12 9.74 -12.09
CA ALA A 33 -4.10 11.04 -11.43
C ALA A 33 -4.64 11.02 -9.99
N ASN A 34 -5.72 10.28 -9.76
CA ASN A 34 -6.28 10.15 -8.41
C ASN A 34 -5.38 9.27 -7.50
N LEU A 35 -4.74 8.25 -8.06
CA LEU A 35 -3.76 7.45 -7.33
C LEU A 35 -2.52 8.29 -7.00
N GLU A 36 -2.00 9.08 -7.94
CA GLU A 36 -0.89 10.01 -7.71
C GLU A 36 -1.20 10.98 -6.56
N GLU A 37 -2.41 11.54 -6.53
CA GLU A 37 -2.85 12.42 -5.44
C GLU A 37 -2.82 11.70 -4.08
N LYS A 38 -3.45 10.52 -3.99
CA LYS A 38 -3.49 9.73 -2.74
C LYS A 38 -2.10 9.25 -2.31
N ILE A 39 -1.29 8.74 -3.23
CA ILE A 39 0.06 8.24 -2.94
C ILE A 39 0.93 9.40 -2.46
N THR A 40 0.88 10.55 -3.14
CA THR A 40 1.62 11.76 -2.72
C THR A 40 1.20 12.24 -1.33
N GLN A 41 -0.10 12.18 -1.02
CA GLN A 41 -0.57 12.49 0.33
C GLN A 41 0.02 11.52 1.36
N TYR A 42 -0.02 10.22 1.09
CA TYR A 42 0.43 9.18 2.01
C TYR A 42 1.95 9.20 2.23
N THR A 43 2.74 9.46 1.19
CA THR A 43 4.20 9.60 1.35
C THR A 43 4.57 10.81 2.21
N ARG A 44 3.76 11.88 2.19
CA ARG A 44 3.93 13.03 3.10
C ARG A 44 3.54 12.72 4.53
N GLU A 45 2.43 12.00 4.74
CA GLU A 45 2.01 11.56 6.07
C GLU A 45 3.05 10.64 6.74
N LEU A 46 3.74 9.83 5.94
CA LEU A 46 4.82 8.96 6.39
C LEU A 46 6.18 9.67 6.54
N GLU A 47 6.28 10.94 6.12
CA GLU A 47 7.51 11.74 6.13
C GLU A 47 8.67 11.08 5.34
N LEU A 48 8.35 10.43 4.21
CA LEU A 48 9.36 9.74 3.40
C LEU A 48 10.34 10.70 2.73
N GLU A 49 11.51 10.19 2.37
CA GLU A 49 12.44 10.93 1.53
C GLU A 49 11.74 11.31 0.21
N HIS A 50 12.05 12.50 -0.29
CA HIS A 50 11.42 13.05 -1.49
C HIS A 50 9.89 13.24 -1.44
N ALA A 51 9.24 13.21 -0.27
CA ALA A 51 7.80 13.48 -0.10
C ALA A 51 7.35 14.90 -0.55
N HIS A 52 8.31 15.81 -0.76
CA HIS A 52 8.05 17.13 -1.36
C HIS A 52 7.69 17.07 -2.86
N GLY A 53 8.03 15.97 -3.53
CA GLY A 53 7.66 15.72 -4.93
C GLY A 53 6.20 15.29 -5.10
N ARG A 54 5.87 14.86 -6.32
CA ARG A 54 4.64 14.08 -6.59
C ARG A 54 5.01 12.62 -6.75
N THR A 55 4.42 11.75 -5.95
CA THR A 55 4.69 10.32 -5.99
C THR A 55 3.57 9.61 -6.75
N ARG A 56 3.92 8.82 -7.76
CA ARG A 56 2.97 8.06 -8.59
C ARG A 56 3.40 6.61 -8.77
N LEU A 57 2.42 5.76 -9.05
CA LEU A 57 2.65 4.42 -9.58
C LEU A 57 2.83 4.50 -11.10
N ASP A 58 3.97 4.09 -11.62
CA ASP A 58 4.15 3.81 -13.04
C ASP A 58 3.53 2.45 -13.36
N VAL A 59 2.32 2.44 -13.93
CA VAL A 59 1.59 1.20 -14.24
C VAL A 59 2.24 0.38 -15.35
N ARG A 60 3.17 0.95 -16.13
CA ARG A 60 3.86 0.24 -17.21
C ARG A 60 5.09 -0.51 -16.68
N LYS A 61 5.81 0.13 -15.77
CA LYS A 61 7.00 -0.45 -15.11
C LYS A 61 6.68 -1.16 -13.80
N LEU A 62 5.46 -0.97 -13.28
CA LEU A 62 5.00 -1.46 -11.97
C LEU A 62 5.93 -1.03 -10.83
N THR A 63 6.36 0.22 -10.86
CA THR A 63 7.25 0.81 -9.86
C THR A 63 6.74 2.17 -9.41
N VAL A 64 7.18 2.62 -8.24
CA VAL A 64 6.87 3.95 -7.71
C VAL A 64 7.91 4.94 -8.22
N ILE A 65 7.45 6.12 -8.62
CA ILE A 65 8.29 7.21 -9.13
C ILE A 65 7.95 8.49 -8.37
N SER A 66 8.97 9.24 -7.97
CA SER A 66 8.84 10.55 -7.36
C SER A 66 9.28 11.61 -8.38
N GLU A 67 8.33 12.45 -8.78
CA GLU A 67 8.55 13.56 -9.70
C GLU A 67 9.07 14.77 -8.91
N THR A 68 10.30 15.18 -9.20
CA THR A 68 10.95 16.35 -8.59
C THR A 68 11.27 17.42 -9.64
N PRO A 69 11.54 18.68 -9.25
CA PRO A 69 12.01 19.70 -10.19
C PRO A 69 13.30 19.35 -10.94
N ARG A 70 14.08 18.38 -10.44
CA ARG A 70 15.34 17.91 -11.05
C ARG A 70 15.17 16.70 -11.95
N GLY A 71 13.97 16.11 -11.99
CA GLY A 71 13.67 14.90 -12.75
C GLY A 71 12.91 13.87 -11.92
N SER A 72 12.51 12.80 -12.61
CA SER A 72 11.84 11.64 -12.03
C SER A 72 12.86 10.73 -11.36
N ILE A 73 12.61 10.35 -10.11
CA ILE A 73 13.44 9.42 -9.33
C ILE A 73 12.67 8.10 -9.22
N PRO A 74 13.13 6.98 -9.80
CA PRO A 74 12.51 5.68 -9.61
C PRO A 74 12.77 5.15 -8.19
N LEU A 75 11.92 4.24 -7.71
CA LEU A 75 11.99 3.69 -6.35
C LEU A 75 13.39 3.20 -5.94
N GLU A 76 14.08 2.51 -6.85
CA GLU A 76 15.45 1.99 -6.65
C GLU A 76 16.50 3.08 -6.36
N ASP A 77 16.22 4.32 -6.74
CA ASP A 77 17.09 5.48 -6.54
C ASP A 77 16.59 6.42 -5.42
N MET A 78 15.47 6.11 -4.75
CA MET A 78 14.84 6.96 -3.71
C MET A 78 15.53 6.90 -2.33
N GLY A 79 16.75 6.38 -2.25
CA GLY A 79 17.51 6.36 -1.01
C GLY A 79 17.25 5.11 -0.15
N SER A 80 16.89 5.32 1.11
CA SER A 80 16.89 4.35 2.19
C SER A 80 15.81 3.25 2.09
N GLY A 81 16.05 2.12 2.77
CA GLY A 81 15.12 0.99 2.80
C GLY A 81 13.75 1.33 3.41
N ASP A 82 13.70 2.29 4.32
CA ASP A 82 12.43 2.75 4.90
C ASP A 82 11.57 3.53 3.90
N THR A 83 12.19 4.34 3.04
CA THR A 83 11.53 5.03 1.94
C THR A 83 10.95 4.02 0.95
N TRP A 84 11.64 2.91 0.72
CA TRP A 84 11.14 1.84 -0.15
C TRP A 84 9.89 1.18 0.45
N VAL A 85 9.97 0.76 1.72
CA VAL A 85 8.83 0.14 2.41
C VAL A 85 7.66 1.12 2.52
N GLY A 86 7.93 2.37 2.88
CA GLY A 86 6.93 3.43 2.97
C GLY A 86 6.22 3.67 1.64
N CYS A 87 6.96 3.70 0.52
CA CYS A 87 6.37 3.82 -0.82
C CYS A 87 5.47 2.64 -1.16
N HIS A 88 5.87 1.41 -0.83
CA HIS A 88 5.03 0.22 -1.03
C HIS A 88 3.76 0.29 -0.17
N VAL A 89 3.88 0.60 1.12
CA VAL A 89 2.76 0.74 2.05
C VAL A 89 1.79 1.82 1.55
N ALA A 90 2.29 3.01 1.23
CA ALA A 90 1.48 4.12 0.69
C ALA A 90 0.74 3.69 -0.59
N THR A 91 1.44 3.04 -1.52
CA THR A 91 0.88 2.62 -2.80
C THR A 91 -0.21 1.56 -2.61
N HIS A 92 0.03 0.53 -1.78
CA HIS A 92 -0.97 -0.49 -1.50
C HIS A 92 -2.22 0.08 -0.82
N MET A 93 -2.05 0.94 0.19
CA MET A 93 -3.19 1.57 0.87
C MET A 93 -3.98 2.48 -0.06
N ALA A 94 -3.32 3.21 -0.97
CA ALA A 94 -3.97 4.05 -1.97
C ALA A 94 -4.77 3.23 -2.98
N LEU A 95 -4.22 2.11 -3.46
CA LEU A 95 -4.91 1.18 -4.36
C LEU A 95 -6.13 0.56 -3.70
N HIS A 96 -6.01 0.08 -2.46
CA HIS A 96 -7.14 -0.46 -1.71
C HIS A 96 -8.23 0.60 -1.52
N SER A 97 -7.89 1.81 -1.06
CA SER A 97 -8.83 2.93 -0.94
C SER A 97 -9.56 3.19 -2.27
N TRP A 98 -8.81 3.34 -3.37
CA TRP A 98 -9.36 3.65 -4.70
C TRP A 98 -10.33 2.58 -5.21
N PHE A 99 -9.93 1.31 -5.15
CA PHE A 99 -10.74 0.20 -5.64
C PHE A 99 -12.01 0.00 -4.80
N ARG A 100 -11.90 0.15 -3.47
CA ARG A 100 -13.03 -0.01 -2.56
C ARG A 100 -14.07 1.10 -2.71
N GLU A 101 -13.65 2.35 -2.82
CA GLU A 101 -14.53 3.49 -3.11
C GLU A 101 -15.36 3.29 -4.38
N ARG A 102 -14.83 2.52 -5.35
CA ARG A 102 -15.47 2.22 -6.64
C ARG A 102 -16.18 0.88 -6.68
N SER A 103 -16.29 0.17 -5.56
CA SER A 103 -16.86 -1.18 -5.51
C SER A 103 -16.21 -2.12 -6.53
N ARG A 104 -14.88 -2.02 -6.70
CA ARG A 104 -14.09 -2.93 -7.55
C ARG A 104 -13.68 -4.17 -6.75
N PRO A 105 -13.51 -5.33 -7.40
CA PRO A 105 -13.05 -6.54 -6.72
C PRO A 105 -11.59 -6.38 -6.28
N VAL A 106 -11.39 -6.21 -4.98
CA VAL A 106 -10.09 -6.19 -4.31
C VAL A 106 -10.25 -6.91 -2.97
N PRO A 107 -9.25 -7.68 -2.48
CA PRO A 107 -9.31 -8.27 -1.16
C PRO A 107 -9.71 -7.24 -0.09
N SER A 108 -10.56 -7.65 0.84
CA SER A 108 -10.95 -6.84 2.00
C SER A 108 -9.89 -6.82 3.09
N PHE A 109 -8.67 -7.26 2.79
CA PHE A 109 -7.55 -7.23 3.71
C PHE A 109 -6.23 -7.00 2.97
N VAL A 110 -5.22 -6.57 3.72
CA VAL A 110 -3.82 -6.51 3.31
C VAL A 110 -2.95 -7.08 4.44
N ILE A 111 -1.85 -7.75 4.08
CA ILE A 111 -0.88 -8.29 5.04
C ILE A 111 0.47 -7.64 4.78
N PHE A 112 1.08 -7.07 5.82
CA PHE A 112 2.46 -6.57 5.80
C PHE A 112 3.32 -7.45 6.71
N ASP A 113 4.38 -8.02 6.14
CA ASP A 113 5.34 -8.86 6.85
C ASP A 113 6.62 -8.08 7.13
N GLN A 114 6.89 -7.83 8.41
CA GLN A 114 8.00 -7.06 8.95
C GLN A 114 8.21 -5.68 8.30
N PRO A 115 7.17 -4.83 8.14
CA PRO A 115 7.35 -3.52 7.51
C PRO A 115 8.24 -2.59 8.34
N SER A 116 8.36 -2.80 9.65
CA SER A 116 9.22 -1.98 10.49
C SER A 116 10.72 -2.25 10.28
N LYS A 117 11.09 -3.42 9.76
CA LYS A 117 12.49 -3.92 9.71
C LYS A 117 13.45 -2.97 9.02
N ALA A 118 12.99 -2.22 8.03
CA ALA A 118 13.80 -1.24 7.32
C ALA A 118 14.34 -0.10 8.21
N HIS A 119 13.74 0.11 9.38
CA HIS A 119 14.16 1.08 10.39
C HIS A 119 15.09 0.50 11.46
N TYR A 120 15.39 -0.81 11.43
CA TYR A 120 16.26 -1.44 12.42
C TYR A 120 17.66 -1.66 11.85
N PRO A 121 18.71 -1.55 12.68
CA PRO A 121 20.07 -1.89 12.25
C PRO A 121 20.14 -3.35 11.77
N PRO A 122 20.84 -3.63 10.66
CA PRO A 122 20.89 -4.97 10.07
C PRO A 122 21.53 -6.04 10.97
N GLU A 123 22.23 -5.64 12.04
CA GLU A 123 22.99 -6.54 12.92
C GLU A 123 22.21 -6.98 14.18
N THR A 124 20.99 -6.48 14.42
CA THR A 124 20.25 -6.78 15.66
C THR A 124 18.74 -6.85 15.45
N ASP A 125 18.14 -7.99 15.80
CA ASP A 125 16.69 -8.12 16.06
C ASP A 125 16.27 -7.46 17.38
N ASN A 126 17.17 -6.71 18.02
CA ASN A 126 16.91 -6.07 19.30
C ASN A 126 16.23 -4.72 19.09
N THR A 127 14.92 -4.69 19.34
CA THR A 127 14.10 -3.47 19.26
C THR A 127 14.47 -2.41 20.30
N GLU A 128 15.29 -2.75 21.31
CA GLU A 128 15.74 -1.80 22.33
C GLU A 128 16.94 -0.94 21.88
N ALA A 129 17.62 -1.32 20.80
CA ALA A 129 18.80 -0.61 20.27
C ALA A 129 18.47 0.46 19.20
N VAL A 130 17.18 0.75 19.00
CA VAL A 130 16.69 1.66 17.96
C VAL A 130 16.90 3.11 18.36
N GLN A 131 17.38 3.94 17.43
CA GLN A 131 17.49 5.38 17.68
C GLN A 131 16.10 6.01 17.80
N ASP A 132 15.98 7.09 18.58
CA ASP A 132 14.69 7.76 18.78
C ASP A 132 14.02 8.19 17.44
N ASP A 133 14.80 8.51 16.41
CA ASP A 133 14.27 8.90 15.11
C ASP A 133 13.65 7.72 14.35
N ASP A 134 14.36 6.59 14.30
CA ASP A 134 13.87 5.35 13.70
C ASP A 134 12.61 4.85 14.40
N ARG A 135 12.57 4.94 15.74
CA ARG A 135 11.37 4.59 16.52
C ARG A 135 10.18 5.47 16.16
N ARG A 136 10.38 6.78 15.97
CA ARG A 136 9.32 7.69 15.52
C ARG A 136 8.81 7.32 14.14
N SER A 137 9.69 6.92 13.23
CA SER A 137 9.33 6.45 11.89
C SER A 137 8.48 5.17 11.94
N VAL A 138 8.88 4.19 12.75
CA VAL A 138 8.09 2.97 12.99
C VAL A 138 6.71 3.32 13.54
N LEU A 139 6.64 4.16 14.57
CA LEU A 139 5.37 4.57 15.16
C LEU A 139 4.47 5.30 14.15
N ARG A 140 5.04 6.22 13.34
CA ARG A 140 4.31 6.88 12.25
C ARG A 140 3.74 5.88 11.26
N LEU A 141 4.53 4.88 10.86
CA LEU A 141 4.10 3.83 9.94
C LEU A 141 2.90 3.03 10.49
N PHE A 142 3.00 2.56 11.73
CA PHE A 142 1.89 1.82 12.35
C PHE A 142 0.66 2.70 12.56
N ARG A 143 0.86 3.97 12.94
CA ARG A 143 -0.23 4.92 13.11
C ARG A 143 -0.94 5.19 11.78
N PHE A 144 -0.18 5.39 10.71
CA PHE A 144 -0.69 5.51 9.36
C PHE A 144 -1.53 4.28 8.97
N LEU A 145 -1.01 3.08 9.16
CA LEU A 145 -1.75 1.85 8.88
C LEU A 145 -3.04 1.74 9.68
N PHE A 146 -3.00 2.04 10.98
CA PHE A 146 -4.15 2.04 11.87
C PHE A 146 -5.24 3.00 11.38
N GLU A 147 -4.89 4.26 11.09
CA GLU A 147 -5.84 5.28 10.65
C GLU A 147 -6.39 4.98 9.25
N ARG A 148 -5.55 4.48 8.33
CA ARG A 148 -5.93 4.16 6.96
C ARG A 148 -6.69 2.85 6.84
N SER A 149 -6.71 2.03 7.90
CA SER A 149 -7.58 0.84 7.97
C SER A 149 -9.05 1.20 8.12
N ALA A 150 -9.38 2.41 8.59
CA ALA A 150 -10.75 2.91 8.71
C ALA A 150 -11.32 3.33 7.35
N MET A 151 -11.54 2.36 6.46
CA MET A 151 -12.11 2.58 5.12
C MET A 151 -13.64 2.51 5.12
N SER A 152 -14.28 3.08 4.10
CA SER A 152 -15.74 3.16 3.95
C SER A 152 -16.47 1.81 3.84
N ALA A 153 -15.75 0.74 3.53
CA ALA A 153 -16.25 -0.63 3.54
C ALA A 153 -15.28 -1.50 4.36
N PRO A 154 -15.76 -2.56 5.05
CA PRO A 154 -14.96 -3.38 5.96
C PRO A 154 -13.61 -3.76 5.35
N PHE A 155 -12.53 -3.35 5.98
CA PHE A 155 -11.17 -3.56 5.51
C PHE A 155 -10.29 -3.88 6.72
N GLN A 156 -9.40 -4.86 6.56
CA GLN A 156 -8.51 -5.30 7.63
C GLN A 156 -7.05 -5.15 7.20
N THR A 157 -6.26 -4.46 8.00
CA THR A 157 -4.80 -4.50 7.89
C THR A 157 -4.26 -5.48 8.91
N ILE A 158 -3.46 -6.43 8.45
CA ILE A 158 -2.76 -7.40 9.28
C ILE A 158 -1.27 -7.09 9.17
N VAL A 159 -0.60 -6.93 10.31
CA VAL A 159 0.84 -6.69 10.36
C VAL A 159 1.50 -7.76 11.21
N LEU A 160 2.55 -8.37 10.67
CA LEU A 160 3.42 -9.31 11.38
C LEU A 160 4.74 -8.59 11.65
N ASP A 161 5.09 -8.37 12.92
CA ASP A 161 6.25 -7.55 13.26
C ASP A 161 6.80 -7.86 14.65
N HIS A 162 8.01 -7.39 14.94
CA HIS A 162 8.64 -7.43 16.26
C HIS A 162 8.40 -6.16 17.08
N ALA A 163 7.96 -5.07 16.45
CA ALA A 163 7.60 -3.82 17.11
C ALA A 163 6.49 -4.05 18.16
N ASP A 164 6.68 -3.50 19.36
CA ASP A 164 5.76 -3.62 20.50
C ASP A 164 5.67 -2.26 21.21
N GLU A 165 5.03 -1.29 20.55
CA GLU A 165 4.93 0.09 21.03
C GLU A 165 3.91 0.22 22.16
N LYS A 166 4.23 1.00 23.19
CA LYS A 166 3.45 1.07 24.44
C LYS A 166 2.13 1.84 24.34
N GLU A 167 1.83 2.44 23.19
CA GLU A 167 0.61 3.23 23.01
C GLU A 167 -0.65 2.37 23.07
N ALA A 168 -1.71 2.89 23.71
CA ALA A 168 -2.95 2.14 23.92
C ALA A 168 -3.55 1.60 22.61
N TRP A 169 -3.66 2.44 21.57
CA TRP A 169 -4.21 2.00 20.27
C TRP A 169 -3.39 0.90 19.61
N PHE A 170 -2.07 0.90 19.82
CA PHE A 170 -1.18 -0.14 19.30
C PHE A 170 -1.42 -1.44 20.08
N GLN A 171 -1.40 -1.35 21.40
CA GLN A 171 -1.62 -2.49 22.30
C GLN A 171 -3.01 -3.11 22.13
N ASP A 172 -4.04 -2.30 21.94
CA ASP A 172 -5.41 -2.73 21.65
C ASP A 172 -5.53 -3.43 20.28
N SER A 173 -4.57 -3.18 19.36
CA SER A 173 -4.49 -3.82 18.05
C SER A 173 -3.68 -5.13 18.07
N VAL A 174 -2.91 -5.42 19.14
CA VAL A 174 -2.12 -6.65 19.25
C VAL A 174 -3.04 -7.85 19.51
N THR A 175 -3.11 -8.75 18.55
CA THR A 175 -3.93 -9.97 18.66
C THR A 175 -3.15 -11.14 19.27
N GLU A 176 -1.87 -11.31 18.91
CA GLU A 176 -1.04 -12.44 19.33
C GLU A 176 0.40 -11.99 19.61
N ARG A 177 1.09 -12.68 20.52
CA ARG A 177 2.53 -12.50 20.78
C ARG A 177 3.25 -13.84 20.74
N TRP A 178 4.16 -13.98 19.78
CA TRP A 178 5.01 -15.15 19.65
C TRP A 178 6.35 -14.93 20.37
N ARG A 179 6.33 -15.08 21.70
CA ARG A 179 7.50 -15.00 22.60
C ARG A 179 7.59 -16.27 23.45
N ASP A 180 8.72 -16.46 24.13
CA ASP A 180 8.91 -17.53 25.12
C ASP A 180 8.63 -18.97 24.59
N GLY A 181 9.04 -19.23 23.35
CA GLY A 181 8.89 -20.54 22.70
C GLY A 181 7.58 -20.72 21.92
N LEU A 182 6.64 -19.79 22.02
CA LEU A 182 5.50 -19.70 21.10
C LEU A 182 5.98 -19.19 19.74
N LYS A 183 5.47 -19.79 18.66
CA LYS A 183 5.85 -19.47 17.28
C LYS A 183 4.59 -19.31 16.43
N LEU A 184 4.65 -18.44 15.43
CA LEU A 184 3.62 -18.32 14.40
C LEU A 184 3.41 -19.65 13.66
N VAL A 185 4.52 -20.32 13.31
CA VAL A 185 4.51 -21.68 12.76
C VAL A 185 4.73 -22.67 13.90
N PRO A 186 3.75 -23.53 14.22
CA PRO A 186 3.88 -24.48 15.33
C PRO A 186 5.02 -25.47 15.10
N SER A 187 5.76 -25.80 16.16
CA SER A 187 6.90 -26.75 16.09
C SER A 187 6.52 -28.18 15.72
N HIS A 188 5.24 -28.53 15.81
CA HIS A 188 4.73 -29.86 15.47
C HIS A 188 4.31 -29.98 14.00
N TRP A 189 4.38 -28.90 13.22
CA TRP A 189 4.14 -29.00 11.77
C TRP A 189 5.24 -29.82 11.11
N PRO A 190 4.91 -30.63 10.09
CA PRO A 190 5.91 -31.42 9.39
C PRO A 190 6.91 -30.50 8.68
N ASP A 191 8.20 -30.82 8.83
CA ASP A 191 9.26 -30.21 8.05
C ASP A 191 9.08 -30.54 6.55
N ARG A 192 9.55 -29.63 5.70
CA ARG A 192 9.49 -29.78 4.24
C ARG A 192 10.26 -30.98 3.72
#